data_AF-A0A2R7YTP8-F1
#
_entry.id   AF-A0A2R7YTP8-F1
#
_cell.length_a   1.000
_cell.length_b   1.000
_cell.length_c   1.000
_cell.angle_alpha   90.00
_cell.angle_beta   90.00
_cell.angle_gamma   90.00
#
_symmetry.space_group_name_H-M   'P 1'
#
loop_
_entity.id
_entity.type
_entity.pdbx_description
1 polymer ?
#
loop_
_entity_poly.entity_id
_entity_poly.type
_entity_poly.pdbx_seq_one_letter_code
_entity_poly.pdbx_strand_id
1 'polypeptide(L)'
;MSTSPRDPHDIPDDAGVGELAAYVGEDVGRIIMLRVAALAAVLSLVAGAMSESASATLKTTCLSAGGAGIVLLLLAQLFRWRRSRQWVAILLVTLVCVGLLVAVFLGSRT
;
A
#
# COMPACT_ATOMS: atom_id res chain seq x y z
N MET A 1 -35.47 -9.27 0.51
CA MET A 1 -34.72 -8.61 1.60
C MET A 1 -33.48 -7.98 1.00
N SER A 2 -33.43 -6.64 0.93
CA SER A 2 -32.26 -5.90 0.48
C SER A 2 -31.17 -6.00 1.55
N THR A 3 -30.11 -6.74 1.29
CA THR A 3 -28.93 -6.76 2.14
C THR A 3 -28.22 -5.41 1.97
N SER A 4 -28.48 -4.48 2.89
CA SER A 4 -27.71 -3.24 2.98
C SER A 4 -26.21 -3.58 3.03
N PRO A 5 -25.35 -2.83 2.33
CA PRO A 5 -23.91 -3.07 2.37
C PRO A 5 -23.43 -2.97 3.82
N ARG A 6 -22.99 -4.11 4.38
CA ARG A 6 -22.50 -4.21 5.76
C ARG A 6 -21.24 -3.36 5.91
N ASP A 7 -21.15 -2.57 6.98
CA ASP A 7 -19.99 -1.71 7.26
C ASP A 7 -18.74 -2.59 7.36
N PRO A 8 -17.64 -2.28 6.63
CA PRO A 8 -16.38 -3.02 6.72
C PRO A 8 -15.76 -3.07 8.11
N HIS A 9 -16.26 -2.28 9.07
CA HIS A 9 -15.79 -2.24 10.45
C HIS A 9 -16.72 -2.94 11.46
N ASP A 10 -17.86 -3.47 11.03
CA ASP A 10 -18.77 -4.19 11.92
C ASP A 10 -18.22 -5.57 12.27
N ILE A 11 -17.98 -5.79 13.56
CA ILE A 11 -17.66 -7.12 14.12
C ILE A 11 -18.99 -7.87 14.27
N PRO A 12 -19.13 -9.11 13.77
CA PRO A 12 -20.32 -9.92 14.03
C PRO A 12 -20.44 -10.23 15.53
N ASP A 13 -21.59 -9.92 16.12
CA ASP A 13 -21.86 -10.04 17.56
C ASP A 13 -21.75 -11.49 18.10
N ASP A 14 -21.66 -12.48 17.21
CA ASP A 14 -21.68 -13.91 17.49
C ASP A 14 -20.29 -14.58 17.40
N ALA A 15 -19.23 -13.79 17.18
CA ALA A 15 -17.89 -14.31 16.89
C ALA A 15 -17.19 -14.90 18.12
N GLY A 16 -16.70 -16.14 18.01
CA GLY A 16 -15.87 -16.75 19.05
C GLY A 16 -14.56 -15.98 19.26
N VAL A 17 -13.94 -16.10 20.45
CA VAL A 17 -12.71 -15.38 20.83
C VAL A 17 -11.58 -15.54 19.80
N GLY A 18 -11.49 -16.70 19.13
CA GLY A 18 -10.53 -16.96 18.06
C GLY A 18 -10.79 -16.18 16.77
N GLU A 19 -12.05 -16.01 16.37
CA GLU A 19 -12.43 -15.22 15.19
C GLU A 19 -12.23 -13.72 15.44
N LEU A 20 -12.50 -13.28 16.68
CA LEU A 20 -12.20 -11.91 17.12
C LEU A 20 -10.69 -11.63 17.03
N ALA A 21 -9.86 -12.57 17.50
CA ALA A 21 -8.40 -12.44 17.45
C ALA A 21 -7.87 -12.41 16.00
N ALA A 22 -8.41 -13.24 15.11
CA ALA A 22 -8.05 -13.22 13.69
C ALA A 22 -8.46 -11.90 13.02
N TYR A 23 -9.64 -11.36 13.35
CA TYR A 23 -10.12 -10.11 12.81
C TYR A 23 -9.27 -8.91 13.24
N VAL A 24 -8.93 -8.83 14.53
CA VAL A 24 -8.02 -7.81 15.09
C VAL A 24 -6.62 -7.96 14.49
N GLY A 25 -6.12 -9.20 14.36
CA GLY A 25 -4.83 -9.48 13.74
C GLY A 25 -4.76 -9.00 12.30
N GLU A 26 -5.81 -9.23 11.50
CA GLU A 26 -5.89 -8.73 10.13
C GLU A 26 -5.93 -7.20 10.09
N ASP A 27 -6.66 -6.55 10.99
CA ASP A 27 -6.75 -5.09 11.02
C ASP A 27 -5.42 -4.43 11.41
N VAL A 28 -4.73 -4.96 12.42
CA VAL A 28 -3.38 -4.54 12.80
C VAL A 28 -2.41 -4.77 11.65
N GLY A 29 -2.45 -5.95 11.03
CA GLY A 29 -1.62 -6.29 9.88
C GLY A 29 -1.83 -5.33 8.71
N ARG A 30 -3.08 -4.99 8.40
CA ARG A 30 -3.43 -4.03 7.35
C ARG A 30 -2.89 -2.64 7.66
N ILE A 31 -3.01 -2.17 8.91
CA ILE A 31 -2.48 -0.85 9.32
C ILE A 31 -0.95 -0.81 9.17
N ILE A 32 -0.26 -1.84 9.66
CA ILE A 32 1.20 -1.93 9.54
C ILE A 32 1.60 -1.93 8.06
N MET A 33 0.96 -2.78 7.25
CA MET A 33 1.26 -2.87 5.83
C MET A 33 0.94 -1.59 5.06
N LEU A 34 -0.10 -0.86 5.43
CA LEU A 34 -0.40 0.46 4.89
C LEU A 34 0.77 1.44 5.14
N ARG A 35 1.32 1.44 6.36
CA ARG A 35 2.48 2.29 6.71
C ARG A 35 3.72 1.89 5.93
N VAL A 36 3.97 0.58 5.78
CA VAL A 36 5.09 0.06 4.99
C VAL A 36 4.93 0.45 3.51
N ALA A 37 3.74 0.31 2.93
CA ALA A 37 3.45 0.70 1.55
C ALA A 37 3.64 2.20 1.34
N ALA A 38 3.16 3.04 2.27
CA ALA A 38 3.34 4.47 2.22
C ALA A 38 4.83 4.86 2.32
N LEU A 39 5.59 4.22 3.22
CA LEU A 39 7.03 4.42 3.34
C LEU A 39 7.75 4.04 2.05
N ALA A 40 7.42 2.88 1.45
CA ALA A 40 8.00 2.45 0.19
C ALA A 40 7.70 3.44 -0.95
N ALA A 41 6.49 3.98 -1.02
CA ALA A 41 6.11 4.98 -2.01
C ALA A 41 6.88 6.30 -1.84
N VAL A 42 7.06 6.77 -0.59
CA VAL A 42 7.88 7.94 -0.28
C VAL A 42 9.34 7.70 -0.63
N LEU A 43 9.90 6.55 -0.26
CA LEU A 43 11.28 6.19 -0.62
C LEU A 43 11.47 6.13 -2.14
N SER A 44 10.49 5.60 -2.87
CA SER A 44 10.52 5.58 -4.34
C SER A 44 10.53 6.99 -4.93
N LEU A 45 9.70 7.91 -4.42
CA LEU A 45 9.75 9.34 -4.80
C LEU A 45 11.12 9.96 -4.53
N VAL A 46 11.67 9.76 -3.32
CA VAL A 46 12.98 10.29 -2.94
C VAL A 46 14.08 9.72 -3.82
N ALA A 47 14.06 8.41 -4.11
CA ALA A 47 15.00 7.78 -5.02
C ALA A 47 14.89 8.38 -6.44
N GLY A 48 13.68 8.57 -6.96
CA GLY A 48 13.49 9.22 -8.26
C GLY A 48 14.00 10.66 -8.30
N ALA A 49 13.85 11.42 -7.20
CA ALA A 49 14.28 12.81 -7.10
C ALA A 49 15.81 12.96 -6.91
N MET A 50 16.43 12.07 -6.14
CA MET A 50 17.81 12.22 -5.66
C MET A 50 18.81 11.30 -6.37
N SER A 51 18.38 10.28 -7.11
CA SER A 51 19.30 9.40 -7.82
C SER A 51 19.92 10.13 -9.00
N GLU A 52 21.13 10.66 -8.85
CA GLU A 52 21.88 11.30 -9.94
C GLU A 52 22.29 10.30 -11.02
N SER A 53 22.70 9.09 -10.63
CA SER A 53 23.20 8.01 -11.50
C SER A 53 22.13 7.22 -12.25
N ALA A 54 20.84 7.36 -11.91
CA ALA A 54 19.76 6.61 -12.55
C ALA A 54 19.39 7.19 -13.93
N SER A 55 18.89 6.34 -14.84
CA SER A 55 18.37 6.81 -16.14
C SER A 55 17.13 7.70 -15.96
N ALA A 56 16.91 8.65 -16.87
CA ALA A 56 15.77 9.57 -16.81
C ALA A 56 14.42 8.83 -16.77
N THR A 57 14.31 7.72 -17.49
CA THR A 57 13.13 6.84 -17.46
C THR A 57 12.91 6.26 -16.06
N LEU A 58 13.96 5.76 -15.41
CA LEU A 58 13.85 5.18 -14.07
C LEU A 58 13.42 6.24 -13.03
N LYS A 59 14.00 7.45 -13.11
CA LYS A 59 13.64 8.58 -12.24
C LYS A 59 12.17 8.96 -12.37
N THR A 60 11.70 9.15 -13.61
CA THR A 60 10.30 9.52 -13.90
C THR A 60 9.33 8.42 -13.47
N THR A 61 9.67 7.13 -13.66
CA THR A 61 8.85 6.02 -13.16
C THR A 61 8.78 5.97 -11.64
N CYS A 62 9.88 6.21 -10.94
CA CYS A 62 9.90 6.27 -9.47
C CYS A 62 9.06 7.43 -8.92
N LEU A 63 9.19 8.62 -9.52
CA LEU A 63 8.41 9.80 -9.12
C LEU A 63 6.92 9.59 -9.35
N SER A 64 6.53 9.11 -10.53
CA SER A 64 5.13 8.88 -10.88
C SER A 64 4.52 7.72 -10.08
N ALA A 65 5.24 6.60 -9.92
CA ALA A 65 4.76 5.46 -9.16
C ALA A 65 4.63 5.77 -7.66
N GLY A 66 5.62 6.43 -7.05
CA GLY A 66 5.54 6.82 -5.65
C GLY A 66 4.43 7.86 -5.40
N GLY A 67 4.30 8.86 -6.29
CA GLY A 67 3.22 9.85 -6.21
C GLY A 67 1.82 9.23 -6.38
N ALA A 68 1.62 8.43 -7.43
CA ALA A 68 0.37 7.73 -7.67
C ALA A 68 0.05 6.73 -6.55
N GLY A 69 1.08 6.05 -6.01
CA GLY A 69 0.94 5.13 -4.89
C GLY A 69 0.42 5.82 -3.63
N ILE A 70 0.97 6.97 -3.26
CA ILE A 70 0.48 7.76 -2.11
C ILE A 70 -0.98 8.17 -2.32
N VAL A 71 -1.31 8.71 -3.50
CA VAL A 71 -2.69 9.12 -3.82
C VAL A 71 -3.64 7.92 -3.74
N LEU A 72 -3.27 6.78 -4.31
CA LEU A 72 -4.09 5.57 -4.28
C LEU A 72 -4.34 5.07 -2.85
N LEU A 73 -3.31 5.05 -2.00
CA LEU A 73 -3.46 4.67 -0.60
C LEU A 73 -4.35 5.65 0.17
N LEU A 74 -4.22 6.95 -0.07
CA LEU A 74 -5.10 7.98 0.53
C LEU A 74 -6.55 7.78 0.09
N LEU A 75 -6.80 7.57 -1.20
CA LEU A 75 -8.14 7.31 -1.73
C LEU A 75 -8.75 6.03 -1.13
N ALA A 76 -7.95 4.97 -0.99
CA ALA A 76 -8.40 3.70 -0.41
C ALA A 76 -8.83 3.85 1.07
N GLN A 77 -8.22 4.78 1.80
CA GLN A 77 -8.58 5.11 3.18
C GLN A 77 -9.77 6.08 3.25
N LEU A 78 -9.74 7.19 2.50
CA LEU A 78 -10.77 8.24 2.53
C LEU A 78 -12.12 7.74 2.03
N PHE A 79 -12.15 6.94 0.97
CA PHE A 79 -13.38 6.38 0.40
C PHE A 79 -13.84 5.08 1.05
N ARG A 80 -13.23 4.69 2.19
CA ARG A 80 -13.58 3.46 2.94
C ARG A 80 -13.77 2.26 2.02
N TRP A 81 -12.76 2.00 1.18
CA TRP A 81 -12.84 0.87 0.24
C TRP A 81 -13.09 -0.44 0.97
N ARG A 82 -13.78 -1.38 0.30
CA ARG A 82 -13.95 -2.74 0.81
C ARG A 82 -12.59 -3.32 1.21
N ARG A 83 -12.54 -4.05 2.32
CA ARG A 83 -11.31 -4.63 2.91
C ARG A 83 -10.43 -5.36 1.90
N SER A 84 -11.03 -6.16 1.01
CA SER A 84 -10.31 -6.85 -0.06
C SER A 84 -9.62 -5.92 -1.05
N ARG A 85 -10.26 -4.81 -1.42
CA ARG A 85 -9.68 -3.79 -2.33
C ARG A 85 -8.55 -3.01 -1.68
N GLN A 86 -8.63 -2.77 -0.37
CA GLN A 86 -7.55 -2.12 0.37
C GLN A 86 -6.29 -2.99 0.37
N TRP A 87 -6.42 -4.30 0.62
CA TRP A 87 -5.28 -5.23 0.54
C TRP A 87 -4.64 -5.26 -0.85
N VAL A 88 -5.44 -5.31 -1.91
CA VAL A 88 -4.92 -5.26 -3.29
C VAL A 88 -4.15 -3.96 -3.54
N ALA A 89 -4.69 -2.81 -3.12
CA ALA A 89 -4.00 -1.53 -3.28
C ALA A 89 -2.68 -1.48 -2.50
N ILE A 90 -2.67 -1.92 -1.25
CA ILE A 90 -1.48 -1.98 -0.39
C ILE A 90 -0.40 -2.87 -1.02
N LEU A 91 -0.77 -4.09 -1.44
CA LEU A 91 0.16 -5.05 -2.03
C LEU A 91 0.72 -4.53 -3.36
N LEU A 92 -0.13 -3.97 -4.22
CA LEU A 92 0.28 -3.42 -5.51
C LEU A 92 1.26 -2.27 -5.34
N VAL A 93 0.95 -1.29 -4.48
CA VAL A 93 1.83 -0.15 -4.22
C VAL A 93 3.17 -0.61 -3.64
N THR A 94 3.13 -1.56 -2.69
CA THR A 94 4.34 -2.11 -2.09
C THR A 94 5.22 -2.79 -3.14
N LEU A 95 4.65 -3.70 -3.94
CA LEU A 95 5.41 -4.45 -4.95
C LEU A 95 6.03 -3.53 -6.00
N VAL A 96 5.26 -2.57 -6.52
CA VAL A 96 5.76 -1.63 -7.54
C VAL A 96 6.86 -0.73 -6.97
N CYS A 97 6.63 -0.10 -5.81
CA CYS A 97 7.59 0.83 -5.24
C CYS A 97 8.87 0.13 -4.77
N VAL A 98 8.76 -1.04 -4.13
CA VAL A 98 9.92 -1.84 -3.72
C VAL A 98 10.67 -2.38 -4.94
N GLY A 99 9.97 -2.86 -5.97
CA GLY A 99 10.61 -3.32 -7.21
C GLY A 99 11.40 -2.21 -7.90
N LEU A 100 10.85 -0.99 -7.96
CA LEU A 100 11.55 0.17 -8.51
C LEU A 100 12.75 0.57 -7.65
N LEU A 101 12.64 0.55 -6.32
CA LEU A 101 13.76 0.80 -5.42
C LEU A 101 14.90 -0.21 -5.62
N VAL A 102 14.56 -1.49 -5.77
CA VAL A 102 15.55 -2.54 -6.09
C VAL A 102 16.21 -2.27 -7.44
N ALA A 103 15.45 -1.86 -8.46
CA ALA A 103 16.01 -1.51 -9.76
C ALA A 103 16.96 -0.30 -9.70
N VAL A 104 16.61 0.75 -8.95
CA VAL A 104 17.50 1.90 -8.67
C VAL A 104 18.78 1.41 -7.99
N PHE A 105 18.65 0.56 -6.98
CA PHE A 105 19.78 0.07 -6.21
C PHE A 105 20.74 -0.78 -7.06
N LEU A 106 20.21 -1.67 -7.89
CA LEU A 106 21.01 -2.48 -8.81
C LEU A 106 21.68 -1.61 -9.89
N GLY A 107 20.95 -0.63 -10.44
CA GLY A 107 21.51 0.31 -11.42
C GLY A 107 22.55 1.27 -10.85
N SER A 108 22.53 1.53 -9.54
CA SER A 108 23.53 2.37 -8.87
C SER A 108 24.86 1.68 -8.60
N ARG A 109 24.91 0.35 -8.75
CA ARG A 109 26.11 -0.48 -8.50
C ARG A 109 26.90 -0.82 -9.76
N THR A 110 26.36 -0.53 -10.93
CA THR A 110 27.03 -0.66 -12.24
C THR A 110 27.62 0.66 -12.65
#